data_AF-A0A388SFL9-F1
#
_entry.id   AF-A0A388SFL9-F1
#
_cell.length_a   1.000
_cell.length_b   1.000
_cell.length_c   1.000
_cell.angle_alpha   90.00
_cell.angle_beta   90.00
_cell.angle_gamma   90.00
#
_symmetry.space_group_name_H-M   'P 1'
#
loop_
_entity.id
_entity.type
_entity.pdbx_description
1 polymer ?
#
loop_
_entity_poly.entity_id
_entity_poly.type
_entity_poly.pdbx_seq_one_letter_code
_entity_poly.pdbx_strand_id
1 'polypeptide(L)'
;MRTYNLTVLGLEVSFKAEADPARVETAKALVEERFNRLKFHGRQLSKEKLLTFLVLGLADDLLQSTQQKDEMRARMEALLAKIEESA
;
A
#
# COMPACT_ATOMS: atom_id res chain seq x y z
N MET A 1 -9.87 16.84 3.49
CA MET A 1 -8.56 16.61 2.84
C MET A 1 -7.57 17.69 3.22
N ARG A 2 -6.31 17.31 3.49
CA ARG A 2 -5.18 18.20 3.78
C ARG A 2 -4.24 18.21 2.57
N THR A 3 -3.59 19.34 2.33
CA THR A 3 -2.55 19.45 1.30
C THR A 3 -1.21 19.06 1.90
N TYR A 4 -0.45 18.24 1.19
CA TYR A 4 0.90 17.79 1.54
C TYR A 4 1.87 18.20 0.45
N ASN A 5 3.08 18.61 0.86
CA ASN A 5 4.22 18.87 -0.01
C ASN A 5 5.37 18.00 0.49
N LEU A 6 5.83 17.07 -0.34
CA LEU A 6 6.86 16.10 0.03
C LEU A 6 7.87 15.98 -1.09
N THR A 7 9.12 15.71 -0.71
CA THR A 7 10.10 15.16 -1.63
C THR A 7 10.08 13.64 -1.50
N VAL A 8 9.78 12.93 -2.59
CA VAL A 8 9.75 11.45 -2.65
C VAL A 8 10.68 11.02 -3.77
N LEU A 9 11.69 10.20 -3.49
CA LEU A 9 12.66 9.75 -4.49
C LEU A 9 13.32 10.92 -5.27
N GLY A 10 13.59 12.02 -4.56
CA GLY A 10 14.16 13.25 -5.10
C GLY A 10 13.23 14.09 -5.97
N LEU A 11 11.94 13.77 -6.03
CA LEU A 11 10.92 14.54 -6.75
C LEU A 11 10.02 15.27 -5.74
N GLU A 12 9.84 16.57 -5.92
CA GLU A 12 8.84 17.33 -5.17
C GLU A 12 7.43 17.05 -5.71
N VAL A 13 6.53 16.72 -4.80
CA VAL A 13 5.13 16.41 -5.11
C VAL A 13 4.20 17.09 -4.13
N SER A 14 3.16 17.70 -4.69
CA SER A 14 2.07 18.33 -3.96
C SER A 14 0.77 17.59 -4.21
N PHE A 15 0.12 17.11 -3.17
CA PHE A 15 -1.14 16.35 -3.30
C PHE A 15 -2.07 16.57 -2.11
N LYS A 16 -3.35 16.21 -2.29
CA LYS A 16 -4.36 16.26 -1.23
C LYS A 16 -4.71 14.84 -0.78
N ALA A 17 -4.78 14.63 0.54
CA ALA A 17 -5.16 13.35 1.12
C ALA A 17 -5.98 13.53 2.41
N GLU A 18 -6.78 12.52 2.77
CA GLU A 18 -7.45 12.44 4.07
C GLU A 18 -6.57 11.84 5.16
N ALA A 19 -5.44 11.25 4.77
CA ALA A 19 -4.45 10.74 5.69
C ALA A 19 -3.93 11.81 6.64
N ASP A 20 -3.63 11.42 7.87
CA ASP A 20 -2.84 12.21 8.79
C ASP A 20 -1.36 12.29 8.34
N PRO A 21 -0.58 13.25 8.84
CA PRO A 21 0.81 13.43 8.41
C PRO A 21 1.69 12.21 8.67
N ALA A 22 1.49 11.48 9.78
CA ALA A 22 2.33 10.32 10.10
C ALA A 22 2.11 9.18 9.10
N ARG A 23 0.85 8.97 8.67
CA ARG A 23 0.52 8.00 7.63
C ARG A 23 1.11 8.39 6.28
N VAL A 24 1.15 9.70 5.98
CA VAL A 24 1.76 10.22 4.75
C VAL A 24 3.29 10.00 4.74
N GLU A 25 3.98 10.30 5.83
CA GLU A 25 5.43 10.04 5.95
C GLU A 25 5.75 8.54 5.89
N THR A 26 4.91 7.71 6.51
CA THR A 26 5.04 6.24 6.43
C THR A 26 4.90 5.74 4.99
N ALA A 27 3.93 6.29 4.23
CA ALA A 27 3.76 5.94 2.82
C ALA A 27 4.98 6.35 1.98
N LYS A 28 5.54 7.53 2.24
CA LYS A 28 6.79 7.97 1.60
C LYS A 28 7.93 7.00 1.90
N ALA A 29 8.17 6.69 3.18
CA ALA A 29 9.26 5.79 3.59
C ALA A 29 9.12 4.41 2.93
N LEU A 30 7.90 3.88 2.86
CA LEU A 30 7.61 2.61 2.19
C LEU A 30 7.94 2.65 0.69
N VAL A 31 7.54 3.72 -0.01
CA VAL A 31 7.85 3.92 -1.44
C VAL A 31 9.36 3.95 -1.67
N GLU A 32 10.10 4.70 -0.83
CA GLU A 32 11.55 4.84 -0.96
C GLU A 32 12.28 3.52 -0.68
N GLU A 33 11.87 2.79 0.36
CA GLU A 33 12.41 1.47 0.69
C GLU A 33 12.21 0.48 -0.45
N ARG A 34 10.96 0.34 -0.93
CA ARG A 34 10.61 -0.63 -1.98
C ARG A 34 11.29 -0.30 -3.30
N PHE A 35 11.38 0.98 -3.66
CA PHE A 35 12.12 1.42 -4.83
C PHE A 35 13.62 1.10 -4.74
N ASN A 36 14.23 1.34 -3.57
CA ASN A 36 15.63 1.01 -3.34
C ASN A 36 15.87 -0.50 -3.48
N ARG A 37 15.01 -1.34 -2.90
CA ARG A 37 15.06 -2.80 -3.09
C ARG A 37 15.04 -3.15 -4.58
N LEU A 38 14.13 -2.59 -5.38
CA LEU A 38 14.07 -2.86 -6.82
C LEU A 38 15.37 -2.47 -7.55
N LYS A 39 16.00 -1.35 -7.17
CA LYS A 39 17.31 -0.94 -7.72
C LYS A 39 18.42 -1.94 -7.43
N PHE A 40 18.45 -2.55 -6.24
CA PHE A 40 19.50 -3.49 -5.84
C PHE A 40 19.50 -4.81 -6.63
N HIS A 41 18.40 -5.18 -7.31
CA HIS A 41 18.28 -6.43 -8.06
C HIS A 41 19.02 -6.42 -9.42
N GLY A 42 19.90 -5.44 -9.66
CA GLY A 42 20.97 -5.54 -10.66
C GLY A 42 20.57 -5.42 -12.14
N ARG A 43 19.31 -5.15 -12.47
CA ARG A 43 18.91 -4.82 -13.84
C ARG A 43 19.05 -3.32 -14.07
N GLN A 44 19.75 -2.92 -15.15
CA GLN A 44 19.76 -1.53 -15.63
C GLN A 44 18.36 -1.15 -16.16
N LEU A 45 17.44 -0.86 -15.26
CA LEU A 45 16.10 -0.36 -15.57
C LEU A 45 16.07 1.16 -15.36
N SER A 46 15.35 1.86 -16.24
CA SER A 46 15.09 3.29 -16.05
C SER A 46 14.28 3.52 -14.78
N LYS A 47 14.38 4.73 -14.21
CA LYS A 47 13.57 5.15 -13.05
C LYS A 47 12.08 4.94 -13.31
N GLU A 48 11.62 5.25 -14.51
CA GLU A 48 10.22 5.05 -14.94
C GLU A 48 9.80 3.58 -14.87
N LYS A 49 10.59 2.66 -15.45
CA LYS A 49 10.29 1.22 -15.39
C LYS A 49 10.25 0.70 -13.96
N LEU A 50 11.19 1.15 -13.12
CA LEU A 50 11.21 0.80 -11.70
C LEU A 50 9.97 1.32 -10.96
N LEU A 51 9.53 2.54 -11.26
CA LEU A 51 8.30 3.10 -10.70
C LEU A 51 7.06 2.33 -11.19
N THR A 52 7.00 1.92 -12.46
CA THR A 52 5.92 1.07 -12.97
C THR A 52 5.88 -0.26 -12.23
N PHE A 53 7.02 -0.92 -12.01
CA PHE A 53 7.08 -2.15 -11.21
C PHE A 53 6.63 -1.93 -9.77
N LEU A 54 7.06 -0.83 -9.16
CA LEU A 54 6.64 -0.47 -7.80
C LEU A 54 5.13 -0.29 -7.71
N VAL A 55 4.53 0.47 -8.63
CA VAL A 55 3.08 0.72 -8.64
C VAL A 55 2.29 -0.57 -8.86
N LEU A 56 2.75 -1.45 -9.76
CA LEU A 56 2.12 -2.76 -9.97
C LEU A 56 2.17 -3.61 -8.70
N GLY A 57 3.33 -3.67 -8.02
CA GLY A 57 3.46 -4.40 -6.77
C GLY A 57 2.59 -3.83 -5.64
N LEU A 58 2.50 -2.50 -5.51
CA LEU A 58 1.63 -1.87 -4.52
C LEU A 58 0.15 -2.09 -4.80
N ALA A 59 -0.26 -2.12 -6.08
CA ALA A 59 -1.63 -2.43 -6.47
C ALA A 59 -1.98 -3.89 -6.17
N ASP A 60 -1.07 -4.83 -6.44
CA ASP A 60 -1.22 -6.25 -6.09
C ASP A 60 -1.32 -6.45 -4.57
N ASP A 61 -0.40 -5.86 -3.79
CA ASP A 61 -0.42 -5.88 -2.32
C ASP A 61 -1.77 -5.35 -1.77
N LEU A 62 -2.33 -4.28 -2.37
CA LEU A 62 -3.63 -3.73 -2.00
C LEU A 62 -4.79 -4.67 -2.31
N LEU A 63 -4.80 -5.28 -3.50
CA LEU A 63 -5.82 -6.24 -3.92
C LEU A 63 -5.81 -7.46 -3.00
N GLN A 64 -4.62 -8.01 -2.74
CA GLN A 64 -4.44 -9.14 -1.84
C GLN A 64 -4.91 -8.82 -0.41
N SER A 65 -4.54 -7.65 0.13
CA SER A 65 -5.00 -7.24 1.46
C SER A 65 -6.51 -7.07 1.53
N THR A 66 -7.14 -6.57 0.48
CA THR A 66 -8.60 -6.40 0.41
C THR A 66 -9.28 -7.76 0.40
N GLN A 67 -8.82 -8.68 -0.44
CA GLN A 67 -9.33 -10.05 -0.48
C GLN A 67 -9.22 -10.76 0.87
N GLN A 68 -8.06 -10.68 1.54
CA GLN A 68 -7.86 -11.29 2.86
C GLN A 68 -8.83 -10.73 3.91
N LYS A 69 -9.12 -9.43 3.86
CA LYS A 69 -10.10 -8.81 4.77
C LYS A 69 -11.51 -9.30 4.53
N ASP A 70 -11.90 -9.47 3.27
CA ASP A 70 -13.23 -9.97 2.92
C ASP A 70 -13.39 -11.44 3.29
N GLU A 71 -12.36 -12.26 3.05
CA GLU A 71 -12.33 -13.66 3.49
C GLU A 71 -12.42 -13.78 5.02
N MET A 72 -11.70 -12.93 5.76
CA MET A 72 -11.77 -12.92 7.21
C MET A 72 -13.15 -12.50 7.71
N ARG A 73 -13.76 -11.48 7.09
CA ARG A 73 -15.13 -11.05 7.41
C ARG A 73 -16.13 -12.18 7.22
N ALA A 74 -16.08 -12.87 6.07
CA ALA A 74 -16.96 -14.00 5.80
C ALA A 74 -16.78 -15.14 6.82
N ARG A 75 -15.54 -15.43 7.24
CA ARG A 75 -15.27 -16.42 8.29
C ARG A 75 -15.84 -16.00 9.65
N MET A 76 -15.73 -14.71 10.01
CA MET A 76 -16.30 -14.18 11.25
C MET A 76 -17.83 -14.28 11.24
N GLU A 77 -18.48 -13.91 10.14
CA GLU A 77 -19.93 -14.03 9.97
C GLU A 77 -20.40 -15.48 10.08
N ALA A 78 -19.69 -16.42 9.45
CA ALA A 78 -19.98 -17.84 9.56
C ALA A 78 -19.80 -18.39 11.00
N LEU A 79 -18.81 -17.88 11.74
CA LEU A 79 -18.62 -18.25 13.15
C LEU A 79 -19.73 -17.68 14.04
N LEU A 80 -20.14 -16.44 13.82
CA LEU A 80 -21.25 -15.81 14.55
C LEU A 80 -22.55 -16.57 14.34
N ALA A 81 -22.90 -16.92 13.09
CA ALA A 81 -24.10 -17.70 12.78
C ALA A 81 -24.11 -19.05 13.53
N LYS A 82 -22.96 -19.75 13.58
CA LYS A 82 -22.86 -21.02 14.34
C LYS A 82 -23.04 -20.84 15.85
N ILE A 83 -22.58 -19.73 16.41
CA ILE A 83 -22.77 -19.42 17.83
C ILE A 83 -24.26 -19.14 18.10
N GLU A 84 -24.92 -18.37 17.23
CA GLU A 84 -26.35 -18.07 17.33
C GLU A 84 -27.23 -19.32 17.17
N GLU A 85 -26.87 -20.27 16.30
CA GLU A 85 -27.55 -21.56 16.17
C GLU A 85 -27.37 -22.49 17.38
N SER A 86 -26.31 -22.28 18.16
CA SER A 86 -25.96 -23.12 19.33
C SER A 86 -26.44 -22.54 20.66
N ALA A 87 -27.07 -21.36 20.66
CA ALA A 87 -27.59 -20.64 21.83
C ALA A 87 -29.11 -20.80 21.96
#